data_AF-A0A6F8YHB1-F1
#
_entry.id   AF-A0A6F8YHB1-F1
#
_cell.length_a   1.000
_cell.length_b   1.000
_cell.length_c   1.000
_cell.angle_alpha   90.00
_cell.angle_beta   90.00
_cell.angle_gamma   90.00
#
_symmetry.space_group_name_H-M   'P 1'
#
loop_
_entity.id
_entity.type
_entity.pdbx_description
1 polymer ?
#
loop_
_entity_poly.entity_id
_entity_poly.type
_entity_poly.pdbx_seq_one_letter_code
_entity_poly.pdbx_strand_id
1 'polypeptide(L)'
;MTTVADYQVSRADVRNVTLAEWLHLIEETTLHDGYRLSIGIFDENDFLLLDIVDKRLKVTMSAQAPRWNSTSVEAILRTMVEAKGDRLSSLSEYDESGDGYWNFYILCTADDRTIDHIFDFQEACGQVLKLPEHPVAVGASGADAAYQILLAGGAEPLLGLPESSWLEVKSRQYDLDSFAGQIELAQDAARFANGTEPAILVLGFRTTKKNGVDTLVRVTPLNLTVNAVARYREVLDRRIYPQIEGLVVTRVEVRGGALLIIGIPRQPDSARPFLVHGVVVDGRNEGAFVSIIQRRDEVSKPMTVAEIHALMPAGRSILRGERRP
;
A
#
# COMPACT_ATOMS: atom_id res chain seq x y z
N MET A 1 26.13 -4.12 -32.59
CA MET A 1 25.08 -5.15 -32.79
C MET A 1 25.44 -6.28 -31.86
N THR A 2 24.90 -6.26 -30.64
CA THR A 2 25.21 -7.28 -29.63
C THR A 2 24.30 -8.47 -29.93
N THR A 3 24.87 -9.59 -30.33
CA THR A 3 24.11 -10.83 -30.54
C THR A 3 23.59 -11.27 -29.17
N VAL A 4 22.28 -11.46 -29.02
CA VAL A 4 21.70 -12.04 -27.79
C VAL A 4 21.64 -13.54 -28.02
N ALA A 5 22.29 -14.31 -27.16
CA ALA A 5 22.10 -15.75 -27.12
C ALA A 5 20.91 -16.02 -26.18
N ASP A 6 19.78 -16.46 -26.75
CA ASP A 6 18.58 -16.77 -25.97
C ASP A 6 18.69 -18.20 -25.45
N TYR A 7 18.90 -18.34 -24.14
CA TYR A 7 18.84 -19.64 -23.47
C TYR A 7 17.45 -19.82 -22.86
N GLN A 8 16.89 -21.03 -22.99
CA GLN A 8 15.61 -21.38 -22.38
C GLN A 8 15.84 -22.44 -21.30
N VAL A 9 15.30 -22.22 -20.11
CA VAL A 9 15.37 -23.16 -18.98
C VAL A 9 13.97 -23.37 -18.41
N SER A 10 13.65 -24.60 -17.98
CA SER A 10 12.37 -24.87 -17.32
C SER A 10 12.39 -24.34 -15.89
N ARG A 11 11.27 -23.76 -15.41
CA ARG A 11 11.08 -23.38 -14.00
C ARG A 11 11.44 -24.53 -13.04
N ALA A 12 11.10 -25.77 -13.40
CA ALA A 12 11.35 -26.94 -12.55
C ALA A 12 12.84 -27.17 -12.23
N ASP A 13 13.71 -26.82 -13.18
CA ASP A 13 15.16 -27.03 -13.07
C ASP A 13 15.84 -25.96 -12.20
N VAL A 14 15.22 -24.79 -12.07
CA VAL A 14 15.84 -23.59 -11.47
C VAL A 14 15.12 -23.06 -10.25
N ARG A 15 14.01 -23.71 -9.83
CA ARG A 15 13.15 -23.25 -8.73
C ARG A 15 13.89 -22.91 -7.43
N ASN A 16 14.93 -23.65 -7.09
CA ASN A 16 15.68 -23.47 -5.85
C ASN A 16 16.95 -22.62 -6.02
N VAL A 17 17.26 -22.20 -7.24
CA VAL A 17 18.42 -21.34 -7.49
C VAL A 17 18.10 -19.95 -6.98
N THR A 18 19.01 -19.38 -6.19
CA THR A 18 18.88 -18.02 -5.67
C THR A 18 19.20 -16.98 -6.74
N LEU A 19 18.71 -15.75 -6.58
CA LEU A 19 19.06 -14.65 -7.50
C LEU A 19 20.56 -14.35 -7.45
N ALA A 20 21.20 -14.51 -6.29
CA ALA A 20 22.65 -14.36 -6.14
C ALA A 20 23.43 -15.45 -6.90
N GLU A 21 23.07 -16.72 -6.76
CA GLU A 21 23.67 -17.84 -7.51
C GLU A 21 23.44 -17.65 -9.02
N TRP A 22 22.23 -17.24 -9.40
CA TRP A 22 21.89 -16.99 -10.80
C TRP A 22 22.70 -15.84 -11.41
N LEU A 23 22.85 -14.73 -10.67
CA LEU A 23 23.68 -13.60 -11.11
C LEU A 23 25.12 -14.05 -11.34
N HIS A 24 25.68 -14.85 -10.41
CA HIS A 24 27.03 -15.36 -10.53
C HIS A 24 27.21 -16.24 -11.77
N LEU A 25 26.27 -17.16 -12.03
CA LEU A 25 26.28 -18.02 -13.22
C LEU A 25 26.24 -17.21 -14.53
N ILE A 26 25.39 -16.18 -14.58
CA ILE A 26 25.31 -15.30 -15.76
C ILE A 26 26.60 -14.51 -15.91
N GLU A 27 27.16 -13.94 -14.84
CA GLU A 27 28.40 -13.16 -14.90
C GLU A 27 29.57 -14.00 -15.44
N GLU A 28 29.73 -15.23 -14.96
CA GLU A 28 30.76 -16.16 -15.47
C GLU A 28 30.58 -16.42 -16.98
N THR A 29 29.35 -16.68 -17.42
CA THR A 29 29.04 -16.98 -18.82
C THR A 29 29.20 -15.75 -19.74
N THR A 30 28.75 -14.58 -19.27
CA THR A 30 28.79 -13.31 -20.02
C THR A 30 30.23 -12.81 -20.20
N LEU A 31 31.07 -12.97 -19.16
CA LEU A 31 32.49 -12.61 -19.21
C LEU A 31 33.26 -13.45 -20.24
N HIS A 32 32.81 -14.68 -20.51
CA HIS A 32 33.47 -15.57 -21.46
C HIS A 32 33.17 -15.22 -22.92
N ASP A 33 31.93 -14.82 -23.25
CA ASP A 33 31.51 -14.70 -24.65
C ASP A 33 31.28 -13.27 -25.14
N GLY A 34 31.33 -12.25 -24.27
CA GLY A 34 31.18 -10.84 -24.65
C GLY A 34 29.78 -10.44 -25.14
N TYR A 35 28.79 -11.32 -24.97
CA TYR A 35 27.39 -11.10 -25.31
C TYR A 35 26.57 -10.72 -24.08
N ARG A 36 25.46 -10.00 -24.28
CA ARG A 36 24.45 -9.80 -23.23
C ARG A 36 23.58 -11.04 -23.17
N LEU A 37 23.71 -11.80 -22.10
CA LEU A 37 22.93 -13.02 -21.89
C LEU A 37 21.53 -12.65 -21.41
N SER A 38 20.51 -13.09 -22.13
CA SER A 38 19.13 -13.06 -21.66
C SER A 38 18.63 -14.49 -21.56
N ILE A 39 18.16 -14.89 -20.37
CA ILE A 39 17.67 -16.24 -20.12
C ILE A 39 16.17 -16.18 -19.95
N GLY A 40 15.45 -16.89 -20.82
CA GLY A 40 14.03 -17.12 -20.68
C GLY A 40 13.78 -18.31 -19.76
N ILE A 41 12.99 -18.11 -18.72
CA ILE A 41 12.50 -19.20 -17.87
C ILE A 41 11.03 -19.36 -18.14
N PHE A 42 10.63 -20.58 -18.49
CA PHE A 42 9.28 -20.88 -18.95
C PHE A 42 8.57 -21.86 -18.02
N ASP A 43 7.28 -21.62 -17.87
CA ASP A 43 6.26 -22.52 -17.32
C ASP A 43 5.10 -22.60 -18.33
N GLU A 44 4.15 -23.52 -18.17
CA GLU A 44 3.06 -23.77 -19.15
C GLU A 44 2.26 -22.50 -19.50
N ASN A 45 2.17 -21.53 -18.58
CA ASN A 45 1.39 -20.30 -18.74
C ASN A 45 2.18 -19.01 -18.48
N ASP A 46 3.43 -19.11 -18.01
CA ASP A 46 4.20 -17.96 -17.54
C ASP A 46 5.62 -17.97 -18.13
N PHE A 47 6.14 -16.78 -18.32
CA PHE A 47 7.50 -16.56 -18.80
C PHE A 47 8.14 -15.42 -18.02
N LEU A 48 9.37 -15.66 -17.59
CA LEU A 48 10.28 -14.66 -17.05
C LEU A 48 11.45 -14.48 -18.01
N LEU A 49 11.79 -13.23 -18.33
CA LEU A 49 13.08 -12.92 -18.94
C LEU A 49 14.01 -12.35 -17.88
N LEU A 50 15.15 -12.99 -17.69
CA LEU A 50 16.21 -12.52 -16.80
C LEU A 50 17.36 -11.96 -17.62
N ASP A 51 17.78 -10.75 -17.27
CA ASP A 51 18.87 -10.02 -17.90
C ASP A 51 19.71 -9.31 -16.82
N ILE A 52 20.94 -8.96 -17.13
CA ILE A 52 21.79 -8.15 -16.24
C ILE A 52 21.87 -6.72 -16.77
N VAL A 53 21.55 -5.76 -15.91
CA VAL A 53 21.73 -4.33 -16.18
C VAL A 53 22.48 -3.70 -15.03
N ASP A 54 23.66 -3.14 -15.29
CA ASP A 54 24.49 -2.45 -14.30
C ASP A 54 24.72 -3.28 -13.01
N LYS A 55 25.06 -4.56 -13.17
CA LYS A 55 25.24 -5.55 -12.08
C LYS A 55 23.99 -5.80 -11.23
N ARG A 56 22.81 -5.53 -11.77
CA ARG A 56 21.53 -5.87 -11.16
C ARG A 56 20.77 -6.82 -12.05
N LEU A 57 19.98 -7.68 -11.42
CA LEU A 57 19.07 -8.56 -12.14
C LEU A 57 17.86 -7.75 -12.61
N LYS A 58 17.67 -7.68 -13.92
CA LYS A 58 16.47 -7.15 -14.55
C LYS A 58 15.55 -8.32 -14.88
N VAL A 59 14.39 -8.35 -14.22
CA VAL A 59 13.34 -9.34 -14.46
C VAL A 59 12.27 -8.68 -15.33
N THR A 60 11.97 -9.29 -16.48
CA THR A 60 10.81 -8.91 -17.30
C THR A 60 9.70 -9.90 -17.07
N MET A 61 8.52 -9.37 -16.79
CA MET A 61 7.33 -10.12 -16.43
C MET A 61 6.18 -9.58 -17.27
N SER A 62 5.19 -10.42 -17.52
CA SER A 62 3.95 -10.03 -18.17
C SER A 62 2.76 -10.38 -17.30
N ALA A 63 1.73 -9.54 -17.32
CA ALA A 63 0.46 -9.80 -16.66
C ALA A 63 -0.68 -9.21 -17.48
N GLN A 64 -1.80 -9.93 -17.53
CA GLN A 64 -3.00 -9.46 -18.20
C GLN A 64 -3.76 -8.46 -17.31
N ALA A 65 -4.08 -7.27 -17.84
CA ALA A 65 -4.86 -6.25 -17.14
C ALA A 65 -5.74 -5.45 -18.13
N PRO A 66 -6.74 -6.10 -18.76
CA PRO A 66 -7.44 -5.54 -19.93
C PRO A 66 -8.34 -4.33 -19.63
N ARG A 67 -8.46 -3.94 -18.37
CA ARG A 67 -9.43 -2.93 -17.90
C ARG A 67 -8.80 -1.79 -17.12
N TRP A 68 -7.48 -1.81 -16.94
CA TRP A 68 -6.78 -0.83 -16.13
C TRP A 68 -6.07 0.18 -17.02
N ASN A 69 -6.06 1.45 -16.60
CA ASN A 69 -5.19 2.45 -17.24
C ASN A 69 -3.74 2.27 -16.76
N SER A 70 -2.77 2.76 -17.54
CA SER A 70 -1.33 2.64 -17.24
C SER A 70 -0.95 3.16 -15.86
N THR A 71 -1.57 4.25 -15.40
CA THR A 71 -1.21 4.90 -14.14
C THR A 71 -1.63 4.04 -12.94
N SER A 72 -2.81 3.43 -12.98
CA SER A 72 -3.28 2.52 -11.94
C SER A 72 -2.46 1.22 -11.91
N VAL A 73 -2.14 0.64 -13.08
CA VAL A 73 -1.26 -0.55 -13.18
C VAL A 73 0.12 -0.25 -12.59
N GLU A 74 0.71 0.90 -12.95
CA GLU A 74 2.00 1.32 -12.46
C GLU A 74 1.99 1.47 -10.93
N ALA A 75 0.96 2.10 -10.35
CA ALA A 75 0.85 2.28 -8.91
C ALA A 75 0.76 0.93 -8.16
N ILE A 76 -0.02 -0.02 -8.67
CA ILE A 76 -0.15 -1.38 -8.11
C ILE A 76 1.19 -2.09 -8.14
N LEU A 77 1.79 -2.20 -9.33
CA LEU A 77 3.05 -2.92 -9.50
C LEU A 77 4.17 -2.26 -8.70
N ARG A 78 4.25 -0.93 -8.70
CA ARG A 78 5.23 -0.18 -7.90
C ARG A 78 5.08 -0.51 -6.42
N THR A 79 3.87 -0.48 -5.88
CA THR A 79 3.60 -0.80 -4.46
C THR A 79 4.03 -2.23 -4.11
N MET A 80 3.70 -3.20 -4.95
CA MET A 80 4.09 -4.61 -4.74
C MET A 80 5.60 -4.80 -4.83
N VAL A 81 6.26 -4.16 -5.79
CA VAL A 81 7.71 -4.26 -6.02
C VAL A 81 8.50 -3.59 -4.89
N GLU A 82 8.07 -2.40 -4.46
CA GLU A 82 8.69 -1.69 -3.34
C GLU A 82 8.53 -2.45 -2.02
N ALA A 83 7.41 -3.14 -1.82
CA ALA A 83 7.23 -4.04 -0.67
C ALA A 83 8.29 -5.15 -0.64
N LYS A 84 8.85 -5.56 -1.78
CA LYS A 84 9.96 -6.54 -1.86
C LYS A 84 11.34 -5.90 -1.80
N GLY A 85 11.43 -4.58 -1.61
CA GLY A 85 12.70 -3.84 -1.59
C GLY A 85 13.34 -3.68 -2.97
N ASP A 86 12.58 -3.93 -4.03
CA ASP A 86 13.04 -3.82 -5.41
C ASP A 86 12.54 -2.51 -6.05
N ARG A 87 12.89 -2.30 -7.32
CA ARG A 87 12.49 -1.09 -8.06
C ARG A 87 11.82 -1.44 -9.40
N LEU A 88 10.61 -0.93 -9.61
CA LEU A 88 9.97 -0.94 -10.91
C LEU A 88 10.71 0.05 -11.84
N SER A 89 11.36 -0.46 -12.89
CA SER A 89 12.16 0.37 -13.79
C SER A 89 11.36 0.92 -14.96
N SER A 90 10.45 0.13 -15.51
CA SER A 90 9.62 0.52 -16.64
C SER A 90 8.36 -0.34 -16.71
N LEU A 91 7.34 0.22 -17.34
CA LEU A 91 6.07 -0.40 -17.65
C LEU A 91 5.75 -0.08 -19.11
N SER A 92 5.30 -1.07 -19.86
CA SER A 92 4.85 -0.91 -21.24
C SER A 92 3.63 -1.78 -21.50
N GLU A 93 2.60 -1.20 -22.08
CA GLU A 93 1.48 -1.95 -22.62
C GLU A 93 1.95 -2.77 -23.82
N TYR A 94 1.54 -4.03 -23.86
CA TYR A 94 1.81 -4.95 -24.93
C TYR A 94 0.46 -5.52 -25.39
N ASP A 95 -0.02 -5.03 -26.52
CA ASP A 95 -1.35 -5.38 -27.03
C ASP A 95 -1.27 -5.91 -28.47
N GLU A 96 -0.55 -7.00 -28.67
CA GLU A 96 -0.54 -7.69 -29.98
C GLU A 96 -1.82 -8.49 -30.23
N SER A 97 -2.51 -8.96 -29.17
CA SER A 97 -3.69 -9.84 -29.27
C SER A 97 -5.02 -9.18 -28.93
N GLY A 98 -5.05 -7.92 -28.49
CA GLY A 98 -6.27 -7.26 -27.99
C GLY A 98 -6.65 -7.68 -26.57
N ASP A 99 -5.81 -8.46 -25.90
CA ASP A 99 -6.08 -9.04 -24.58
C ASP A 99 -5.56 -8.16 -23.43
N GLY A 100 -4.92 -7.03 -23.73
CA GLY A 100 -4.48 -6.03 -22.76
C GLY A 100 -3.43 -6.54 -21.78
N TYR A 101 -2.25 -6.93 -22.29
CA TYR A 101 -1.12 -7.33 -21.46
C TYR A 101 -0.23 -6.13 -21.10
N TRP A 102 0.39 -6.23 -19.94
CA TRP A 102 1.39 -5.29 -19.46
C TRP A 102 2.70 -6.02 -19.27
N ASN A 103 3.74 -5.51 -19.93
CA ASN A 103 5.11 -5.90 -19.65
C ASN A 103 5.68 -4.92 -18.63
N PHE A 104 6.22 -5.47 -17.54
CA PHE A 104 6.87 -4.68 -16.51
C PHE A 104 8.24 -5.23 -16.19
N TYR A 105 9.11 -4.31 -15.83
CA TYR A 105 10.52 -4.58 -15.65
C TYR A 105 10.91 -4.21 -14.23
N ILE A 106 11.45 -5.18 -13.51
CA ILE A 106 11.86 -5.03 -12.13
C ILE A 106 13.37 -5.12 -12.06
N LEU A 107 13.99 -4.16 -11.39
CA LEU A 107 15.37 -4.26 -10.98
C LEU A 107 15.40 -4.86 -9.58
N CYS A 108 15.75 -6.14 -9.53
CA CYS A 108 15.85 -6.89 -8.29
C CYS A 108 17.24 -6.72 -7.67
N THR A 109 17.27 -6.68 -6.34
CA THR A 109 18.53 -6.92 -5.62
C THR A 109 18.85 -8.41 -5.70
N ALA A 110 20.08 -8.75 -6.09
CA ALA A 110 20.55 -10.12 -6.06
C ALA A 110 20.79 -10.54 -4.60
N ASP A 111 19.84 -11.31 -4.07
CA ASP A 111 19.82 -11.79 -2.70
C ASP A 111 19.44 -13.28 -2.66
N ASP A 112 19.13 -13.78 -1.47
CA ASP A 112 18.82 -15.20 -1.22
C ASP A 112 17.41 -15.61 -1.67
N ARG A 113 16.64 -14.72 -2.32
CA ARG A 113 15.36 -15.12 -2.91
C ARG A 113 15.61 -16.09 -4.05
N THR A 114 14.73 -17.06 -4.23
CA THR A 114 14.83 -18.01 -5.33
C THR A 114 14.13 -17.51 -6.58
N ILE A 115 14.44 -18.11 -7.72
CA ILE A 115 13.69 -17.92 -8.96
C ILE A 115 12.20 -18.23 -8.75
N ASP A 116 11.87 -19.25 -7.96
CA ASP A 116 10.48 -19.62 -7.67
C ASP A 116 9.73 -18.49 -6.93
N HIS A 117 10.40 -17.79 -6.01
CA HIS A 117 9.80 -16.60 -5.38
C HIS A 117 9.46 -15.49 -6.38
N ILE A 118 10.19 -15.36 -7.49
CA ILE A 118 9.90 -14.39 -8.55
C ILE A 118 8.66 -14.81 -9.36
N PHE A 119 8.50 -16.12 -9.63
CA PHE A 119 7.27 -16.63 -10.24
C PHE A 119 6.06 -16.45 -9.33
N ASP A 120 6.18 -16.77 -8.03
CA ASP A 120 5.09 -16.54 -7.07
C ASP A 120 4.70 -15.05 -7.01
N PHE A 121 5.69 -14.16 -7.13
CA PHE A 121 5.44 -12.72 -7.23
C PHE A 121 4.75 -12.34 -8.56
N GLN A 122 5.12 -12.95 -9.69
CA GLN A 122 4.44 -12.77 -10.98
C GLN A 122 2.98 -13.12 -10.88
N GLU A 123 2.71 -14.30 -10.32
CA GLU A 123 1.37 -14.85 -10.21
C GLU A 123 0.50 -13.92 -9.35
N ALA A 124 1.04 -13.45 -8.21
CA ALA A 124 0.37 -12.49 -7.36
C ALA A 124 0.04 -11.18 -8.11
N CYS A 125 0.98 -10.63 -8.91
CA CYS A 125 0.73 -9.45 -9.73
C CYS A 125 -0.40 -9.71 -10.74
N GLY A 126 -0.37 -10.85 -11.42
CA GLY A 126 -1.40 -11.25 -12.37
C GLY A 126 -2.78 -11.41 -11.72
N GLN A 127 -2.85 -11.97 -10.51
CA GLN A 127 -4.10 -12.13 -9.76
C GLN A 127 -4.72 -10.76 -9.40
N VAL A 128 -3.92 -9.81 -8.92
CA VAL A 128 -4.40 -8.45 -8.60
C VAL A 128 -4.89 -7.73 -9.86
N LEU A 129 -4.12 -7.78 -10.95
CA LEU A 129 -4.43 -7.05 -12.19
C LEU A 129 -5.61 -7.61 -12.98
N LYS A 130 -5.98 -8.88 -12.75
CA LYS A 130 -7.19 -9.51 -13.33
C LYS A 130 -8.48 -8.99 -12.70
N LEU A 131 -8.43 -8.36 -11.53
CA LEU A 131 -9.62 -7.86 -10.86
C LEU A 131 -10.08 -6.53 -11.44
N PRO A 132 -11.39 -6.22 -11.41
CA PRO A 132 -11.87 -4.91 -11.80
C PRO A 132 -11.38 -3.84 -10.82
N GLU A 133 -11.07 -2.64 -11.34
CA GLU A 133 -10.78 -1.47 -10.51
C GLU A 133 -11.97 -1.20 -9.59
N HIS A 134 -11.76 -1.33 -8.27
CA HIS A 134 -12.76 -0.97 -7.29
C HIS A 134 -13.04 0.55 -7.32
N PRO A 135 -14.31 0.99 -7.37
CA PRO A 135 -14.71 2.41 -7.46
C PRO A 135 -14.26 3.33 -6.31
N VAL A 136 -13.61 2.77 -5.29
CA VAL A 136 -13.18 3.48 -4.07
C VAL A 136 -11.69 3.81 -4.13
N ALA A 137 -10.90 3.05 -4.90
CA ALA A 137 -9.51 3.37 -5.15
C ALA A 137 -9.43 4.32 -6.35
N VAL A 138 -10.03 5.50 -6.19
CA VAL A 138 -10.09 6.50 -7.26
C VAL A 138 -8.76 7.24 -7.30
N GLY A 139 -7.76 6.63 -7.94
CA GLY A 139 -6.45 7.25 -8.10
C GLY A 139 -5.32 6.26 -8.33
N ALA A 140 -4.14 6.83 -8.59
CA ALA A 140 -2.89 6.09 -8.77
C ALA A 140 -1.92 6.35 -7.61
N SER A 141 -2.45 6.40 -6.38
CA SER A 141 -1.63 6.52 -5.17
C SER A 141 -1.22 5.15 -4.62
N GLY A 142 -0.19 5.12 -3.77
CA GLY A 142 0.21 3.91 -3.05
C GLY A 142 -0.92 3.36 -2.16
N ALA A 143 -1.74 4.24 -1.58
CA ALA A 143 -2.91 3.86 -0.79
C ALA A 143 -3.98 3.17 -1.64
N ASP A 144 -4.28 3.72 -2.81
CA ASP A 144 -5.24 3.13 -3.76
C ASP A 144 -4.76 1.74 -4.22
N ALA A 145 -3.48 1.65 -4.60
CA ALA A 145 -2.84 0.40 -4.99
C ALA A 145 -2.91 -0.66 -3.88
N ALA A 146 -2.50 -0.32 -2.66
CA ALA A 146 -2.54 -1.23 -1.53
C ALA A 146 -3.97 -1.66 -1.18
N TYR A 147 -4.95 -0.75 -1.29
CA TYR A 147 -6.36 -1.08 -1.12
C TYR A 147 -6.81 -2.12 -2.16
N GLN A 148 -6.48 -1.95 -3.44
CA GLN A 148 -6.83 -2.90 -4.50
C GLN A 148 -6.16 -4.26 -4.31
N ILE A 149 -4.88 -4.27 -3.95
CA ILE A 149 -4.12 -5.50 -3.65
C ILE A 149 -4.82 -6.28 -2.52
N LEU A 150 -5.26 -5.58 -1.47
CA LEU A 150 -5.97 -6.21 -0.36
C LEU A 150 -7.36 -6.72 -0.79
N LEU A 151 -8.11 -5.96 -1.58
CA LEU A 151 -9.40 -6.43 -2.12
C LEU A 151 -9.26 -7.68 -2.99
N ALA A 152 -8.10 -7.87 -3.60
CA ALA A 152 -7.77 -9.09 -4.34
C ALA A 152 -7.64 -10.34 -3.47
N GLY A 153 -7.74 -10.20 -2.15
CA GLY A 153 -7.41 -11.27 -1.21
C GLY A 153 -5.90 -11.45 -1.02
N GLY A 154 -5.07 -10.57 -1.60
CA GLY A 154 -3.61 -10.61 -1.49
C GLY A 154 -3.13 -9.71 -0.36
N ALA A 155 -2.83 -10.26 0.81
CA ALA A 155 -2.21 -9.51 1.92
C ALA A 155 -0.68 -9.65 1.91
N GLU A 156 -0.21 -10.81 1.49
CA GLU A 156 1.19 -11.25 1.39
C GLU A 156 2.04 -10.38 0.44
N PRO A 157 1.51 -9.88 -0.69
CA PRO A 157 2.28 -8.99 -1.55
C PRO A 157 2.73 -7.70 -0.85
N LEU A 158 1.98 -7.21 0.14
CA LEU A 158 2.32 -6.01 0.91
C LEU A 158 3.36 -6.24 2.02
N LEU A 159 3.74 -7.49 2.30
CA LEU A 159 4.79 -7.77 3.27
C LEU A 159 6.13 -7.21 2.80
N GLY A 160 6.77 -6.46 3.69
CA GLY A 160 8.00 -5.69 3.48
C GLY A 160 7.77 -4.21 3.16
N LEU A 161 6.53 -3.78 2.95
CA LEU A 161 6.18 -2.38 2.80
C LEU A 161 6.34 -1.64 4.16
N PRO A 162 7.05 -0.51 4.22
CA PRO A 162 7.12 0.31 5.42
C PRO A 162 5.80 1.08 5.64
N GLU A 163 5.45 1.32 6.90
CA GLU A 163 4.46 2.33 7.24
C GLU A 163 4.92 3.71 6.74
N SER A 164 3.96 4.54 6.36
CA SER A 164 4.23 5.76 5.61
C SER A 164 3.20 6.83 5.92
N SER A 165 3.29 7.99 5.26
CA SER A 165 2.31 9.07 5.34
C SER A 165 0.87 8.64 5.00
N TRP A 166 0.72 7.56 4.23
CA TRP A 166 -0.54 7.03 3.72
C TRP A 166 -0.88 5.61 4.20
N LEU A 167 0.06 4.88 4.82
CA LEU A 167 -0.16 3.53 5.34
C LEU A 167 0.09 3.45 6.84
N GLU A 168 -0.89 2.97 7.59
CA GLU A 168 -0.74 2.52 8.98
C GLU A 168 -1.37 1.14 9.12
N VAL A 169 -0.76 0.26 9.91
CA VAL A 169 -1.35 -1.02 10.23
C VAL A 169 -1.41 -1.30 11.72
N LYS A 170 -2.42 -2.06 12.15
CA LYS A 170 -2.48 -2.59 13.51
C LYS A 170 -2.59 -4.11 13.47
N SER A 171 -1.96 -4.77 14.43
CA SER A 171 -2.02 -6.24 14.52
C SER A 171 -3.30 -6.77 15.17
N ARG A 172 -4.13 -5.89 15.72
CA ARG A 172 -5.35 -6.23 16.48
C ARG A 172 -6.47 -5.25 16.15
N GLN A 173 -7.70 -5.66 16.44
CA GLN A 173 -8.87 -4.79 16.42
C GLN A 173 -8.83 -3.78 17.58
N TYR A 174 -9.47 -2.63 17.40
CA TYR A 174 -9.69 -1.68 18.48
C TYR A 174 -10.77 -2.20 19.43
N ASP A 175 -10.64 -1.87 20.70
CA ASP A 175 -11.71 -2.09 21.67
C ASP A 175 -12.80 -1.02 21.52
N LEU A 176 -13.76 -1.29 20.63
CA LEU A 176 -14.88 -0.39 20.36
C LEU A 176 -15.91 -0.33 21.50
N ASP A 177 -15.83 -1.22 22.49
CA ASP A 177 -16.68 -1.17 23.68
C ASP A 177 -16.13 -0.17 24.70
N SER A 178 -14.82 0.08 24.68
CA SER A 178 -14.18 1.13 25.47
C SER A 178 -14.27 2.52 24.81
N PHE A 179 -14.41 3.56 25.64
CA PHE A 179 -14.31 4.94 25.17
C PHE A 179 -12.93 5.24 24.57
N ALA A 180 -11.86 4.74 25.21
CA ALA A 180 -10.48 4.95 24.78
C ALA A 180 -10.22 4.37 23.38
N GLY A 181 -10.62 3.12 23.11
CA GLY A 181 -10.44 2.49 21.80
C GLY A 181 -11.25 3.15 20.69
N GLN A 182 -12.44 3.69 21.00
CA GLN A 182 -13.19 4.51 20.05
C GLN A 182 -12.48 5.83 19.71
N ILE A 183 -11.89 6.48 20.72
CA ILE A 183 -11.10 7.70 20.49
C ILE A 183 -9.85 7.35 19.66
N GLU A 184 -9.11 6.31 20.02
CA GLU A 184 -7.91 5.88 19.28
C GLU A 184 -8.20 5.65 17.80
N LEU A 185 -9.26 4.89 17.47
CA LEU A 185 -9.71 4.69 16.10
C LEU A 185 -10.00 6.03 15.38
N ALA A 186 -10.75 6.92 16.04
CA ALA A 186 -11.11 8.21 15.46
C ALA A 186 -9.90 9.12 15.25
N GLN A 187 -8.92 9.05 16.16
CA GLN A 187 -7.67 9.79 16.09
C GLN A 187 -6.81 9.32 14.91
N ASP A 188 -6.65 8.01 14.73
CA ASP A 188 -5.89 7.44 13.62
C ASP A 188 -6.51 7.81 12.27
N ALA A 189 -7.84 7.74 12.16
CA ALA A 189 -8.54 8.11 10.93
C ALA A 189 -8.52 9.63 10.65
N ALA A 190 -8.77 10.47 11.65
CA ALA A 190 -8.73 11.92 11.49
C ALA A 190 -7.34 12.43 11.13
N ARG A 191 -6.28 11.79 11.65
CA ARG A 191 -4.88 12.08 11.29
C ARG A 191 -4.65 11.97 9.78
N PHE A 192 -5.21 10.94 9.15
CA PHE A 192 -5.12 10.75 7.71
C PHE A 192 -6.04 11.70 6.93
N ALA A 193 -7.27 11.93 7.40
CA ALA A 193 -8.18 12.89 6.78
C ALA A 193 -7.62 14.33 6.77
N ASN A 194 -6.75 14.67 7.73
CA ASN A 194 -6.01 15.92 7.78
C ASN A 194 -4.77 15.95 6.87
N GLY A 195 -4.34 14.81 6.34
CA GLY A 195 -3.24 14.68 5.39
C GLY A 195 -3.55 15.29 4.01
N THR A 196 -2.56 15.25 3.12
CA THR A 196 -2.66 15.80 1.75
C THR A 196 -2.91 14.74 0.68
N GLU A 197 -2.83 13.46 1.05
CA GLU A 197 -2.94 12.31 0.16
C GLU A 197 -3.99 11.32 0.67
N PRO A 198 -4.56 10.45 -0.19
CA PRO A 198 -5.36 9.32 0.25
C PRO A 198 -4.55 8.39 1.15
N ALA A 199 -5.21 7.69 2.05
CA ALA A 199 -4.56 6.81 3.02
C ALA A 199 -5.40 5.57 3.34
N ILE A 200 -4.73 4.55 3.89
CA ILE A 200 -5.35 3.34 4.38
C ILE A 200 -4.86 3.02 5.80
N LEU A 201 -5.81 2.61 6.64
CA LEU A 201 -5.56 1.97 7.92
C LEU A 201 -5.99 0.51 7.83
N VAL A 202 -5.07 -0.42 8.06
CA VAL A 202 -5.35 -1.86 7.92
C VAL A 202 -5.15 -2.60 9.23
N LEU A 203 -6.18 -3.32 9.66
CA LEU A 203 -6.12 -4.17 10.84
C LEU A 203 -5.90 -5.62 10.42
N GLY A 204 -4.91 -6.24 11.05
CA GLY A 204 -4.47 -7.59 10.79
C GLY A 204 -3.08 -7.71 10.16
N PHE A 205 -2.20 -6.73 10.38
CA PHE A 205 -0.77 -6.87 10.09
C PHE A 205 0.09 -6.64 11.33
N ARG A 206 1.18 -7.39 11.43
CA ARG A 206 2.25 -7.14 12.39
C ARG A 206 3.40 -6.42 11.70
N THR A 207 3.96 -5.44 12.40
CA THR A 207 5.15 -4.71 12.00
C THR A 207 6.38 -5.11 12.82
N THR A 208 7.55 -4.81 12.29
CA THR A 208 8.81 -4.72 13.04
C THR A 208 9.56 -3.48 12.60
N LYS A 209 10.34 -2.87 13.48
CA LYS A 209 11.25 -1.79 13.07
C LYS A 209 12.36 -2.33 12.19
N LYS A 210 12.47 -1.81 10.96
CA LYS A 210 13.60 -1.98 10.06
C LYS A 210 14.13 -0.60 9.70
N ASN A 211 15.42 -0.36 9.92
CA ASN A 211 16.06 0.95 9.66
C ASN A 211 15.31 2.14 10.30
N GLY A 212 14.75 1.93 11.50
CA GLY A 212 14.01 2.96 12.24
C GLY A 212 12.53 3.08 11.88
N VAL A 213 12.07 2.45 10.79
CA VAL A 213 10.69 2.54 10.29
C VAL A 213 9.94 1.24 10.54
N ASP A 214 8.70 1.32 11.00
CA ASP A 214 7.85 0.14 11.17
C ASP A 214 7.49 -0.46 9.80
N THR A 215 7.80 -1.74 9.62
CA THR A 215 7.67 -2.44 8.34
C THR A 215 6.81 -3.69 8.50
N LEU A 216 5.87 -3.91 7.58
CA LEU A 216 4.97 -5.07 7.59
C LEU A 216 5.79 -6.36 7.46
N VAL A 217 5.65 -7.27 8.42
CA VAL A 217 6.40 -8.55 8.43
C VAL A 217 5.51 -9.78 8.44
N ARG A 218 4.24 -9.64 8.83
CA ARG A 218 3.34 -10.79 8.90
C ARG A 218 1.88 -10.37 8.83
N VAL A 219 1.08 -11.15 8.10
CA VAL A 219 -0.38 -11.09 8.15
C VAL A 219 -0.86 -11.78 9.43
N THR A 220 -1.68 -11.10 10.22
CA THR A 220 -2.31 -11.60 11.45
C THR A 220 -3.83 -11.46 11.32
N PRO A 221 -4.50 -12.40 10.65
CA PRO A 221 -5.94 -12.35 10.43
C PRO A 221 -6.72 -12.20 11.73
N LEU A 222 -7.81 -11.44 11.68
CA LEU A 222 -8.66 -11.12 12.80
C LEU A 222 -9.93 -11.97 12.80
N ASN A 223 -10.41 -12.30 14.00
CA ASN A 223 -11.73 -12.89 14.20
C ASN A 223 -12.77 -11.78 14.34
N LEU A 224 -13.21 -11.23 13.22
CA LEU A 224 -14.15 -10.11 13.17
C LEU A 224 -15.60 -10.60 13.29
N THR A 225 -16.41 -9.89 14.06
CA THR A 225 -17.85 -10.10 14.09
C THR A 225 -18.50 -9.68 12.77
N VAL A 226 -19.68 -10.22 12.46
CA VAL A 226 -20.42 -9.88 11.23
C VAL A 226 -20.75 -8.38 11.16
N ASN A 227 -20.98 -7.73 12.31
CA ASN A 227 -21.29 -6.31 12.39
C ASN A 227 -20.05 -5.40 12.55
N ALA A 228 -18.83 -5.92 12.49
CA ALA A 228 -17.61 -5.13 12.73
C ALA A 228 -17.54 -3.89 11.83
N VAL A 229 -17.78 -4.05 10.52
CA VAL A 229 -17.77 -2.94 9.55
C VAL A 229 -18.73 -1.81 9.96
N ALA A 230 -19.97 -2.16 10.32
CA ALA A 230 -20.97 -1.18 10.74
C ALA A 230 -20.57 -0.46 12.03
N ARG A 231 -20.04 -1.20 13.02
CA ARG A 231 -19.58 -0.63 14.29
C ARG A 231 -18.43 0.37 14.10
N TYR A 232 -17.47 0.04 13.24
CA TYR A 232 -16.35 0.93 12.94
C TYR A 232 -16.82 2.23 12.29
N ARG A 233 -17.71 2.14 11.29
CA ARG A 233 -18.33 3.31 10.65
C ARG A 233 -19.07 4.18 11.66
N GLU A 234 -19.92 3.59 12.48
CA GLU A 234 -20.69 4.31 13.50
C GLU A 234 -19.79 5.09 14.47
N VAL A 235 -18.69 4.48 14.91
CA VAL A 235 -17.72 5.15 15.79
C VAL A 235 -17.06 6.33 15.07
N LEU A 236 -16.60 6.15 13.83
CA LEU A 236 -15.95 7.21 13.06
C LEU A 236 -16.92 8.38 12.80
N ASP A 237 -18.15 8.10 12.37
CA ASP A 237 -19.18 9.11 12.09
C ASP A 237 -19.59 9.90 13.34
N ARG A 238 -19.56 9.26 14.52
CA ARG A 238 -19.91 9.89 15.80
C ARG A 238 -18.77 10.72 16.39
N ARG A 239 -17.53 10.34 16.09
CA ARG A 239 -16.34 10.90 16.75
C ARG A 239 -15.62 11.93 15.91
N ILE A 240 -15.75 11.90 14.59
CA ILE A 240 -15.03 12.79 13.69
C ILE A 240 -15.96 13.87 13.14
N TYR A 241 -15.50 15.12 13.18
CA TYR A 241 -16.20 16.27 12.59
C TYR A 241 -15.27 17.18 11.77
N PRO A 242 -15.64 17.59 10.53
CA PRO A 242 -16.79 17.08 9.77
C PRO A 242 -16.65 15.57 9.48
N GLN A 243 -17.72 14.92 9.03
CA GLN A 243 -17.63 13.52 8.62
C GLN A 243 -16.67 13.39 7.43
N ILE A 244 -15.90 12.30 7.39
CA ILE A 244 -14.96 12.03 6.30
C ILE A 244 -15.77 11.61 5.07
N GLU A 245 -15.77 12.47 4.04
CA GLU A 245 -16.49 12.18 2.79
C GLU A 245 -15.80 11.02 2.06
N GLY A 246 -16.60 10.05 1.59
CA GLY A 246 -16.09 8.90 0.85
C GLY A 246 -15.32 7.87 1.71
N LEU A 247 -15.40 7.96 3.05
CA LEU A 247 -14.83 6.96 3.95
C LEU A 247 -15.37 5.56 3.64
N VAL A 248 -14.48 4.58 3.51
CA VAL A 248 -14.86 3.19 3.28
C VAL A 248 -14.27 2.28 4.35
N VAL A 249 -15.11 1.39 4.87
CA VAL A 249 -14.69 0.34 5.80
C VAL A 249 -15.06 -0.98 5.14
N THR A 250 -14.05 -1.82 4.91
CA THR A 250 -14.20 -3.07 4.17
C THR A 250 -13.61 -4.23 4.96
N ARG A 251 -14.34 -5.34 4.95
CA ARG A 251 -13.86 -6.62 5.46
C ARG A 251 -13.38 -7.45 4.27
N VAL A 252 -12.16 -7.98 4.36
CA VAL A 252 -11.58 -8.87 3.34
C VAL A 252 -11.28 -10.21 4.00
N GLU A 253 -11.81 -11.29 3.44
CA GLU A 253 -11.48 -12.64 3.89
C GLU A 253 -10.07 -13.02 3.46
N VAL A 254 -9.30 -13.56 4.39
CA VAL A 254 -7.96 -14.09 4.14
C VAL A 254 -7.82 -15.46 4.81
N ARG A 255 -6.75 -16.19 4.52
CA ARG A 255 -6.53 -17.49 5.15
C ARG A 255 -6.45 -17.35 6.68
N GLY A 256 -7.42 -17.94 7.38
CA GLY A 256 -7.45 -17.98 8.84
C GLY A 256 -8.18 -16.84 9.55
N GLY A 257 -8.92 -15.99 8.81
CA GLY A 257 -9.76 -14.95 9.40
C GLY A 257 -10.07 -13.86 8.38
N ALA A 258 -10.15 -12.61 8.85
CA ALA A 258 -10.37 -11.46 7.99
C ALA A 258 -9.44 -10.30 8.32
N LEU A 259 -9.20 -9.44 7.34
CA LEU A 259 -8.62 -8.11 7.53
C LEU A 259 -9.76 -7.08 7.57
N LEU A 260 -9.55 -6.00 8.33
CA LEU A 260 -10.40 -4.82 8.26
C LEU A 260 -9.61 -3.67 7.67
N ILE A 261 -10.15 -3.07 6.62
CA ILE A 261 -9.51 -1.98 5.87
C ILE A 261 -10.37 -0.75 6.03
N ILE A 262 -9.74 0.36 6.39
CA ILE A 262 -10.38 1.68 6.47
C ILE A 262 -9.68 2.55 5.42
N GLY A 263 -10.35 2.74 4.29
CA GLY A 263 -9.92 3.62 3.22
C GLY A 263 -10.37 5.04 3.49
N ILE A 264 -9.40 5.97 3.53
CA ILE A 264 -9.61 7.38 3.86
C ILE A 264 -9.19 8.18 2.63
N PRO A 265 -10.14 8.61 1.79
CA PRO A 265 -9.81 9.33 0.57
C PRO A 265 -9.30 10.74 0.91
N ARG A 266 -8.60 11.36 -0.06
CA ARG A 266 -8.16 12.74 0.07
C ARG A 266 -9.35 13.68 0.28
N GLN A 267 -9.30 14.46 1.36
CA GLN A 267 -10.34 15.42 1.70
C GLN A 267 -10.04 16.79 1.09
N PRO A 268 -11.06 17.58 0.73
CA PRO A 268 -10.87 18.93 0.21
C PRO A 268 -10.27 19.85 1.28
N ASP A 269 -9.44 20.80 0.87
CA ASP A 269 -8.78 21.76 1.75
C ASP A 269 -9.79 22.54 2.61
N SER A 270 -11.00 22.79 2.09
CA SER A 270 -12.08 23.48 2.78
C SER A 270 -12.75 22.67 3.89
N ALA A 271 -12.65 21.34 3.88
CA ALA A 271 -13.20 20.48 4.94
C ALA A 271 -12.23 20.30 6.12
N ARG A 272 -10.94 20.60 5.91
CA ARG A 272 -9.92 20.49 6.95
C ARG A 272 -9.95 21.72 7.87
N PRO A 273 -9.67 21.56 9.17
CA PRO A 273 -9.25 20.31 9.82
C PRO A 273 -10.41 19.43 10.30
N PHE A 274 -10.19 18.11 10.25
CA PHE A 274 -10.98 17.08 10.90
C PHE A 274 -10.63 17.00 12.39
N LEU A 275 -11.68 16.99 13.20
CA LEU A 275 -11.66 17.10 14.64
C LEU A 275 -12.14 15.80 15.26
N VAL A 276 -11.53 15.37 16.37
CA VAL A 276 -12.03 14.23 17.15
C VAL A 276 -12.72 14.74 18.42
N HIS A 277 -13.96 14.31 18.64
CA HIS A 277 -14.75 14.60 19.83
C HIS A 277 -14.45 13.59 20.95
N GLY A 278 -14.12 14.14 22.12
CA GLY A 278 -13.82 13.40 23.34
C GLY A 278 -12.31 13.19 23.53
N VAL A 279 -11.86 13.35 24.77
CA VAL A 279 -10.48 13.05 25.16
C VAL A 279 -10.49 12.13 26.37
N VAL A 280 -9.44 11.32 26.50
CA VAL A 280 -9.11 10.63 27.74
C VAL A 280 -7.94 11.37 28.36
N VAL A 281 -8.15 12.00 29.51
CA VAL A 281 -7.09 12.64 30.31
C VAL A 281 -7.04 11.90 31.65
N ASP A 282 -5.88 11.35 32.00
CA ASP A 282 -5.64 10.63 33.26
C ASP A 282 -6.67 9.52 33.56
N GLY A 283 -7.11 8.81 32.52
CA GLY A 283 -8.10 7.72 32.64
C GLY A 283 -9.55 8.19 32.89
N ARG A 284 -9.82 9.50 32.85
CA ARG A 284 -11.16 10.07 32.91
C ARG A 284 -11.63 10.50 31.51
N ASN A 285 -12.87 10.16 31.19
CA ASN A 285 -13.51 10.53 29.94
C ASN A 285 -14.06 11.95 30.06
N GLU A 286 -13.51 12.90 29.31
CA GLU A 286 -14.03 14.26 29.23
C GLU A 286 -14.59 14.51 27.83
N GLY A 287 -15.93 14.53 27.72
CA GLY A 287 -16.65 14.62 26.44
C GLY A 287 -16.63 16.01 25.78
N ALA A 288 -16.17 17.05 26.49
CA ALA A 288 -16.19 18.43 26.01
C ALA A 288 -14.90 18.86 25.28
N PHE A 289 -13.94 17.96 25.11
CA PHE A 289 -12.67 18.27 24.45
C PHE A 289 -12.71 17.88 22.98
N VAL A 290 -12.09 18.73 22.17
CA VAL A 290 -11.91 18.53 20.74
C VAL A 290 -10.42 18.52 20.46
N SER A 291 -9.95 17.48 19.77
CA SER A 291 -8.55 17.35 19.35
C SER A 291 -8.42 17.54 17.85
N ILE A 292 -7.44 18.35 17.42
CA ILE A 292 -7.03 18.45 16.02
C ILE A 292 -5.74 17.68 15.85
N ILE A 293 -5.81 16.55 15.18
CA ILE A 293 -4.63 15.70 14.99
C ILE A 293 -4.04 15.99 13.63
N GLN A 294 -2.90 16.67 13.66
CA GLN A 294 -2.07 16.87 12.48
C GLN A 294 -0.87 15.94 12.53
N ARG A 295 -0.45 15.47 11.36
CA ARG A 295 0.76 14.70 11.19
C ARG A 295 1.92 15.67 10.96
N ARG A 296 2.82 15.83 11.93
CA ARG A 296 4.13 16.48 11.75
C ARG A 296 5.19 15.47 12.17
N ASP A 297 5.90 14.91 11.20
CA ASP A 297 7.09 14.06 11.38
C ASP A 297 6.97 13.03 12.53
N GLU A 298 6.30 11.92 12.22
CA GLU A 298 6.08 10.74 13.08
C GLU A 298 5.30 10.96 14.40
N VAL A 299 5.02 12.20 14.81
CA VAL A 299 4.32 12.50 16.07
C VAL A 299 3.05 13.30 15.83
N SER A 300 1.92 12.75 16.30
CA SER A 300 0.65 13.47 16.39
C SER A 300 0.72 14.50 17.51
N LYS A 301 0.67 15.79 17.16
CA LYS A 301 0.48 16.86 18.15
C LYS A 301 -0.97 17.36 18.08
N PRO A 302 -1.75 17.25 19.17
CA PRO A 302 -3.04 17.92 19.23
C PRO A 302 -2.82 19.44 19.12
N MET A 303 -3.63 20.15 18.33
CA MET A 303 -3.64 21.61 18.43
C MET A 303 -4.01 22.04 19.84
N THR A 304 -3.31 23.04 20.34
CA THR A 304 -3.59 23.69 21.61
C THR A 304 -4.87 24.53 21.53
N VAL A 305 -5.49 24.77 22.69
CA VAL A 305 -6.65 25.68 22.81
C VAL A 305 -6.33 27.07 22.25
N ALA A 306 -5.08 27.55 22.39
CA ALA A 306 -4.64 28.83 21.86
C ALA A 306 -4.66 28.87 20.32
N GLU A 307 -4.22 27.79 19.66
CA GLU A 307 -4.24 27.68 18.20
C GLU A 307 -5.67 27.58 17.67
N ILE A 308 -6.53 26.80 18.34
CA ILE A 308 -7.96 26.73 18.00
C ILE A 308 -8.61 28.11 18.16
N HIS A 309 -8.34 28.80 19.27
CA HIS A 309 -8.87 30.14 19.51
C HIS A 309 -8.35 31.15 18.47
N ALA A 310 -7.10 31.06 18.01
CA ALA A 310 -6.57 31.98 17.00
C ALA A 310 -7.31 31.90 15.65
N LEU A 311 -7.84 30.73 15.30
CA LEU A 311 -8.62 30.53 14.07
C LEU A 311 -10.03 31.14 14.14
N MET A 312 -10.62 31.23 15.33
CA MET A 312 -12.02 31.65 15.49
C MET A 312 -12.27 33.14 15.17
N PRO A 313 -11.51 34.13 15.70
CA PRO A 313 -11.67 35.53 15.32
C PRO A 313 -11.38 35.79 13.84
N ALA A 314 -10.39 35.11 13.27
CA ALA A 314 -10.06 35.23 11.85
C ALA A 314 -11.24 34.78 10.97
N GLY A 315 -11.84 33.63 11.27
CA GLY A 315 -13.05 33.15 10.59
C GLY A 315 -14.24 34.11 10.76
N ARG A 316 -14.47 34.64 11.97
CA ARG A 316 -15.55 35.62 12.22
C ARG A 316 -15.36 36.92 11.42
N SER A 317 -14.15 37.44 11.32
CA SER A 317 -13.82 38.65 10.55
C SER A 317 -14.13 38.45 9.06
N ILE A 318 -13.74 37.30 8.49
CA ILE A 318 -13.99 36.98 7.08
C ILE A 318 -15.49 36.83 6.82
N LEU A 319 -16.22 36.09 7.67
CA LEU A 319 -17.67 35.88 7.54
C LEU A 319 -18.49 37.17 7.68
N ARG A 320 -17.96 38.16 8.42
CA ARG A 320 -18.58 39.48 8.56
C ARG A 320 -18.23 40.45 7.43
N GLY A 321 -17.39 40.06 6.48
CA GLY A 321 -16.92 40.93 5.39
C GLY A 321 -15.96 42.04 5.86
N GLU A 322 -15.42 41.92 7.07
CA GLU A 322 -14.44 42.86 7.60
C GLU A 322 -13.08 42.55 6.94
N ARG A 323 -12.78 43.23 5.82
CA ARG A 323 -11.42 43.23 5.25
C ARG A 323 -10.48 43.85 6.27
N ARG A 324 -9.40 43.14 6.62
CA ARG A 324 -8.29 43.74 7.38
C ARG A 324 -7.73 44.93 6.57
N PRO A 325 -7.41 46.07 7.22
CA PRO A 325 -6.71 47.18 6.58
C PRO A 325 -5.31 46.79 6.10
#